data_AF-A0A2D8D0S4-F1
#
_entry.id   AF-A0A2D8D0S4-F1
#
_cell.length_a   1.000
_cell.length_b   1.000
_cell.length_c   1.000
_cell.angle_alpha   90.00
_cell.angle_beta   90.00
_cell.angle_gamma   90.00
#
_symmetry.space_group_name_H-M   'P 1'
#
loop_
_entity.id
_entity.type
_entity.pdbx_description
1 polymer ?
#
loop_
_entity_poly.entity_id
_entity_poly.type
_entity_poly.pdbx_seq_one_letter_code
_entity_poly.pdbx_strand_id
1 'polypeptide(L)'
;MSRRGHERFNSDRQVECRVDGRTFTAVLYNVSLSGCLIEMPLNRIIKGDRVHLKDGSIRMSGLVVWHDERNAGLRFDQPLHEAVVRFLGYDPAKGEPIVPTDRFGRALPRLPRNDRHFGENP
;
A
#
# COMPACT_ATOMS: atom_id res chain seq x y z
N MET A 1 -12.70 -23.07 7.07
CA MET A 1 -11.95 -22.03 6.33
C MET A 1 -12.84 -20.81 6.14
N SER A 2 -12.58 -19.72 6.87
CA SER A 2 -12.79 -18.32 6.47
C SER A 2 -12.75 -17.46 7.73
N ARG A 3 -11.80 -16.52 7.82
CA ARG A 3 -11.96 -15.31 8.64
C ARG A 3 -11.07 -14.19 8.11
N ARG A 4 -11.43 -13.66 6.94
CA ARG A 4 -10.87 -12.41 6.40
C ARG A 4 -11.78 -11.28 6.89
N GLY A 5 -11.47 -10.71 8.05
CA GLY A 5 -12.37 -9.77 8.75
C GLY A 5 -12.34 -8.33 8.25
N HIS A 6 -11.32 -7.93 7.46
CA HIS A 6 -11.16 -6.56 7.00
C HIS A 6 -10.58 -6.50 5.59
N GLU A 7 -11.05 -5.53 4.81
CA GLU A 7 -10.51 -5.19 3.49
C GLU A 7 -9.03 -4.79 3.61
N ARG A 8 -8.21 -5.26 2.66
CA ARG A 8 -6.77 -5.00 2.60
C ARG A 8 -6.47 -4.14 1.38
N PHE A 9 -5.77 -3.05 1.62
CA PHE A 9 -5.31 -2.13 0.59
C PHE A 9 -3.84 -2.45 0.30
N ASN A 10 -3.50 -2.63 -0.98
CA ASN A 10 -2.11 -2.80 -1.39
C ASN A 10 -1.33 -1.51 -1.13
N SER A 11 -0.03 -1.61 -0.92
CA SER A 11 0.85 -0.46 -0.73
C SER A 11 2.25 -0.84 -1.22
N ASP A 12 3.06 0.16 -1.54
CA ASP A 12 4.46 0.05 -1.94
C ASP A 12 5.35 0.98 -1.08
N ARG A 13 4.81 1.47 0.05
CA ARG A 13 5.49 2.44 0.90
C ARG A 13 6.61 1.83 1.71
N GLN A 14 7.72 2.55 1.78
CA GLN A 14 8.79 2.24 2.72
C GLN A 14 8.45 2.78 4.10
N VAL A 15 8.61 1.94 5.12
CA VAL A 15 8.33 2.26 6.51
C VAL A 15 9.54 1.95 7.39
N GLU A 16 9.81 2.83 8.35
CA GLU A 16 10.81 2.60 9.39
C GLU A 16 10.25 1.62 10.41
N CYS A 17 10.93 0.49 10.60
CA CYS A 17 10.57 -0.53 11.58
C CYS A 17 11.57 -0.55 12.73
N ARG A 18 11.09 -0.77 13.95
CA ARG A 18 11.90 -0.95 15.16
C ARG A 18 11.44 -2.16 15.96
N VAL A 19 12.39 -3.05 16.28
CA VAL A 19 12.19 -4.29 17.05
C VAL A 19 13.36 -4.49 17.98
N ASP A 20 13.12 -4.68 19.28
CA ASP A 20 14.16 -4.91 20.31
C ASP A 20 15.35 -3.95 20.22
N GLY A 21 15.05 -2.67 19.96
CA GLY A 21 16.05 -1.61 19.83
C GLY A 21 16.76 -1.53 18.47
N ARG A 22 16.61 -2.55 17.60
CA ARG A 22 17.14 -2.57 16.23
C ARG A 22 16.18 -1.84 15.29
N THR A 23 16.73 -1.03 14.39
CA THR A 23 15.96 -0.34 13.35
C THR A 23 16.29 -0.91 11.97
N PHE A 24 15.28 -1.01 11.11
CA PHE A 24 15.43 -1.41 9.71
C PHE A 24 14.30 -0.81 8.88
N THR A 25 14.49 -0.69 7.57
CA THR A 25 13.45 -0.28 6.64
C THR A 25 12.76 -1.51 6.08
N ALA A 26 11.43 -1.44 5.92
CA ALA A 26 10.62 -2.47 5.31
C ALA A 26 9.66 -1.85 4.28
N VAL A 27 9.15 -2.65 3.35
CA VAL A 27 8.10 -2.25 2.41
C VAL A 27 6.75 -2.73 2.93
N LEU A 28 5.80 -1.83 3.10
CA LEU A 28 4.42 -2.15 3.45
C LEU A 28 3.70 -2.65 2.19
N TYR A 29 3.44 -3.95 2.07
CA TYR A 29 2.79 -4.54 0.89
C TYR A 29 1.28 -4.41 0.90
N ASN A 30 0.67 -4.59 2.08
CA ASN A 30 -0.74 -4.33 2.27
C ASN A 30 -1.05 -3.96 3.70
N VAL A 31 -2.12 -3.19 3.88
CA VAL A 31 -2.61 -2.70 5.15
C VAL A 31 -4.12 -2.90 5.26
N SER A 32 -4.58 -3.22 6.46
CA SER A 32 -5.98 -3.30 6.86
C SER A 32 -6.18 -2.62 8.21
N LEU A 33 -7.42 -2.52 8.67
CA LEU A 33 -7.74 -1.97 9.98
C LEU A 33 -6.99 -2.68 11.12
N SER A 34 -6.82 -4.00 11.04
CA SER A 34 -6.28 -4.81 12.15
C SER A 34 -4.84 -5.27 11.95
N GLY A 35 -4.21 -5.01 10.81
CA GLY A 35 -2.87 -5.53 10.54
C GLY A 35 -2.35 -5.22 9.15
N CYS A 36 -1.10 -5.61 8.89
CA CYS A 36 -0.43 -5.40 7.62
C CYS A 36 0.49 -6.56 7.24
N LEU A 37 0.90 -6.57 5.98
CA LEU A 37 2.02 -7.37 5.47
C LEU A 37 3.19 -6.43 5.20
N ILE A 38 4.36 -6.78 5.71
CA ILE A 38 5.61 -6.09 5.39
C ILE A 38 6.59 -7.05 4.73
N GLU A 39 7.43 -6.53 3.85
CA GLU A 39 8.64 -7.17 3.37
C GLU A 39 9.86 -6.49 4.00
N MET A 40 10.76 -7.29 4.57
CA MET A 40 11.95 -6.84 5.28
C MET A 40 13.21 -7.61 4.83
N PRO A 41 14.41 -7.09 5.11
CA PRO A 41 15.65 -7.85 4.97
C PRO A 41 15.62 -9.14 5.81
N LEU A 42 16.40 -10.15 5.41
CA LEU A 42 16.47 -11.45 6.09
C LEU A 42 16.84 -11.33 7.57
N ASN A 43 16.30 -12.23 8.39
CA ASN A 43 16.60 -12.41 9.81
C ASN A 43 16.42 -11.15 10.68
N ARG A 44 15.40 -10.34 10.38
CA ARG A 44 15.11 -9.11 11.15
C ARG A 44 14.08 -9.28 12.25
N ILE A 45 13.13 -10.20 12.08
CA ILE A 45 11.99 -10.40 12.99
C ILE A 45 11.63 -11.88 13.09
N ILE A 46 11.13 -12.29 14.25
CA ILE A 46 10.58 -13.61 14.52
C ILE A 46 9.11 -13.52 14.93
N LYS A 47 8.40 -14.65 14.89
CA LYS A 47 7.01 -14.71 15.35
C LYS A 47 6.92 -14.36 16.83
N GLY A 48 5.98 -13.48 17.18
CA GLY A 48 5.79 -13.00 18.55
C GLY A 48 6.50 -11.68 18.84
N ASP A 49 7.42 -11.23 17.99
CA ASP A 49 8.08 -9.94 18.17
C ASP A 49 7.07 -8.79 18.11
N ARG A 50 7.34 -7.77 18.92
CA ARG A 50 6.62 -6.50 18.85
C ARG A 50 7.36 -5.54 17.94
N VAL A 51 6.69 -5.15 16.87
CA VAL A 51 7.23 -4.24 15.85
C VAL A 51 6.56 -2.90 15.97
N HIS A 52 7.38 -1.86 16.03
CA HIS A 52 6.93 -0.47 15.91
C HIS A 52 7.22 0.01 14.49
N LEU A 53 6.20 0.46 13.77
CA LEU A 53 6.31 1.00 12.42
C LEU A 53 6.10 2.52 12.45
N LYS A 54 6.83 3.22 11.59
CA LYS A 54 6.72 4.67 11.43
C LYS A 54 6.78 5.03 9.95
N ASP A 55 5.81 5.83 9.51
CA ASP A 55 5.74 6.45 8.19
C ASP A 55 5.44 7.94 8.36
N GLY A 56 6.47 8.78 8.25
CA GLY A 56 6.37 10.21 8.55
C GLY A 56 5.88 10.48 9.98
N SER A 57 4.68 11.05 10.10
CA SER A 57 4.02 11.34 11.38
C SER A 57 3.19 10.17 11.94
N ILE A 58 2.90 9.16 11.12
CA ILE A 58 2.08 8.01 11.49
C ILE A 58 2.96 7.01 12.24
N ARG A 59 2.48 6.56 13.41
CA ARG A 59 3.13 5.54 14.23
C ARG A 59 2.16 4.42 14.49
N MET A 60 2.62 3.19 14.29
CA MET A 60 1.82 1.98 14.47
C MET A 60 2.62 0.98 15.28
N SER A 61 1.94 0.07 15.98
CA SER A 61 2.60 -1.00 16.74
C SER A 61 1.77 -2.27 16.64
N GLY A 62 2.44 -3.40 16.57
CA GLY A 62 1.78 -4.68 16.45
C GLY A 62 2.71 -5.86 16.70
N LEU A 63 2.10 -7.04 16.73
CA LEU A 63 2.78 -8.32 16.95
C LEU A 63 2.92 -9.08 15.64
N VAL A 64 4.08 -9.69 15.42
CA VAL A 64 4.29 -10.62 14.29
C VAL A 64 3.48 -11.88 14.53
N VAL A 65 2.47 -12.11 13.69
CA VAL A 65 1.60 -13.31 13.77
C VAL A 65 2.16 -14.48 12.97
N TRP A 66 2.91 -14.20 11.91
CA TRP A 66 3.65 -15.16 11.09
C TRP A 66 4.79 -14.45 10.38
N HIS A 67 5.84 -15.20 10.02
CA HIS A 67 6.91 -14.74 9.14
C HIS A 67 7.29 -15.84 8.16
N ASP A 68 7.78 -15.45 6.99
CA ASP A 68 8.28 -16.31 5.93
C ASP A 68 9.44 -15.60 5.23
N GLU A 69 10.67 -15.97 5.60
CA GLU A 69 11.93 -15.37 5.15
C GLU A 69 11.97 -13.83 5.17
N ARG A 70 11.52 -13.20 4.08
CA ARG A 70 11.49 -11.74 3.87
C ARG A 70 10.13 -11.12 4.15
N ASN A 71 9.10 -11.90 4.40
CA ASN A 71 7.74 -11.43 4.59
C ASN A 71 7.28 -11.66 6.03
N ALA A 72 6.50 -10.73 6.57
CA ALA A 72 5.84 -10.94 7.85
C ALA A 72 4.46 -10.31 7.92
N GLY A 73 3.53 -11.05 8.52
CA GLY A 73 2.23 -10.56 8.88
C GLY A 73 2.25 -9.98 10.28
N LEU A 74 1.79 -8.74 10.41
CA LEU A 74 1.66 -8.05 11.68
C LEU A 74 0.18 -7.86 12.01
N ARG A 75 -0.17 -8.05 13.28
CA ARG A 75 -1.46 -7.65 13.85
C ARG A 75 -1.26 -6.43 14.72
N PHE A 76 -1.99 -5.35 14.46
CA PHE A 76 -1.88 -4.14 15.24
C PHE A 76 -2.42 -4.32 16.66
N ASP A 77 -1.81 -3.61 17.61
CA ASP A 77 -2.25 -3.59 19.01
C ASP A 77 -3.61 -2.89 19.15
N GLN A 78 -3.82 -1.84 18.34
CA GLN A 78 -5.08 -1.12 18.21
C GLN A 78 -5.48 -1.06 16.74
N PRO A 79 -6.77 -1.20 16.41
CA PRO A 79 -7.24 -0.99 15.05
C PRO A 79 -6.88 0.40 14.55
N LEU A 80 -6.38 0.50 13.32
CA LEU A 80 -6.14 1.78 12.67
C LEU A 80 -7.47 2.43 12.28
N HIS A 81 -7.47 3.77 12.21
CA HIS A 81 -8.59 4.51 11.64
C HIS A 81 -8.65 4.30 10.12
N GLU A 82 -9.86 4.22 9.53
CA GLU A 82 -10.03 4.00 8.08
C GLU A 82 -9.26 5.00 7.22
N ALA A 83 -9.23 6.27 7.62
CA ALA A 83 -8.48 7.31 6.93
C ALA A 83 -6.97 6.99 6.86
N VAL A 84 -6.40 6.40 7.91
CA VAL A 84 -4.98 5.99 7.94
C VAL A 84 -4.76 4.80 7.01
N VAL A 85 -5.65 3.81 7.04
CA VAL A 85 -5.57 2.65 6.14
C VAL A 85 -5.65 3.09 4.68
N ARG A 86 -6.57 4.01 4.33
CA ARG A 86 -6.69 4.57 2.99
C ARG A 86 -5.52 5.45 2.59
N PHE A 87 -4.92 6.17 3.54
CA PHE A 87 -3.74 7.00 3.29
C PHE A 87 -2.51 6.13 3.01
N LEU A 88 -2.31 5.06 3.79
CA LEU A 88 -1.19 4.12 3.65
C LEU A 88 -1.39 3.17 2.47
N GLY A 89 -2.63 2.81 2.18
CA GLY A 89 -3.02 2.05 1.00
C GLY A 89 -2.76 2.86 -0.26
N TYR A 90 -2.03 2.26 -1.19
CA TYR A 90 -2.02 2.65 -2.58
C TYR A 90 -3.33 2.21 -3.22
N ASP A 91 -4.09 3.17 -3.74
CA ASP A 91 -5.27 2.90 -4.55
C ASP A 91 -4.94 3.28 -6.01
N PRO A 92 -4.59 2.32 -6.89
CA PRO A 92 -4.37 2.61 -8.30
C PRO A 92 -5.62 3.15 -9.00
N ALA A 93 -6.81 2.97 -8.43
CA ALA A 93 -8.07 3.54 -8.94
C ALA A 93 -8.35 4.96 -8.41
N LYS A 94 -7.63 5.42 -7.36
CA LYS A 94 -7.65 6.82 -6.87
C LYS A 94 -6.33 7.56 -7.03
N GLY A 95 -5.32 6.97 -7.67
CA GLY A 95 -4.32 7.78 -8.34
C GLY A 95 -5.11 8.73 -9.22
N GLU A 96 -5.11 10.04 -8.90
CA GLU A 96 -5.83 11.01 -9.71
C GLU A 96 -5.44 10.70 -11.15
N PRO A 97 -6.41 10.40 -12.04
CA PRO A 97 -6.07 10.23 -13.44
C PRO A 97 -5.30 11.49 -13.79
N ILE A 98 -4.03 11.33 -14.16
CA ILE A 98 -3.24 12.43 -14.70
C ILE A 98 -3.99 12.80 -15.97
N VAL A 99 -4.94 13.71 -15.85
CA VAL A 99 -5.64 14.26 -16.99
C VAL A 99 -4.53 14.94 -17.76
N PRO A 100 -4.26 14.56 -19.01
CA PRO A 100 -3.27 15.24 -19.81
C PRO A 100 -3.67 16.72 -19.84
N THR A 101 -2.94 17.57 -19.15
CA THR A 101 -3.21 19.01 -19.10
C THR A 101 -2.36 19.70 -20.14
N ASP A 102 -2.88 20.77 -20.71
CA ASP A 102 -2.06 21.68 -21.49
C ASP A 102 -1.00 22.38 -20.61
N ARG A 103 -0.12 23.17 -21.23
CA ARG A 103 0.90 23.97 -20.53
C ARG A 103 0.34 25.10 -19.64
N PHE A 104 -0.99 25.27 -19.63
CA PHE A 104 -1.72 26.25 -18.83
C PHE A 104 -2.58 25.57 -17.74
N GLY A 105 -2.45 24.25 -17.54
CA GLY A 105 -3.14 23.50 -16.49
C GLY A 105 -4.59 23.13 -16.81
N ARG A 106 -5.05 23.29 -18.06
CA ARG A 106 -6.42 22.91 -18.46
C ARG A 106 -6.44 21.48 -18.98
N ALA A 107 -7.49 20.74 -18.64
CA ALA A 107 -7.69 19.39 -19.15
C ALA A 107 -7.75 19.39 -20.70
N LEU A 108 -6.94 18.54 -21.35
CA LEU A 108 -6.98 18.39 -22.79
C LEU A 108 -8.34 17.82 -23.22
N PRO A 109 -8.98 18.40 -24.26
CA PRO A 109 -10.22 17.88 -24.78
C PRO A 109 -10.00 16.47 -25.34
N ARG A 110 -10.99 15.59 -25.16
CA ARG A 110 -10.95 14.25 -25.76
C ARG A 110 -10.97 14.42 -27.29
N LEU A 111 -9.88 14.04 -27.95
CA LEU A 111 -9.83 14.05 -29.41
C LEU A 111 -10.89 13.06 -29.93
N PRO A 112 -11.72 13.45 -30.92
CA PRO A 112 -12.63 12.52 -31.57
C PRO A 112 -11.82 11.35 -32.14
N ARG A 113 -12.28 10.12 -31.89
CA ARG A 113 -11.70 8.94 -32.53
C ARG A 113 -11.89 9.12 -34.04
N ASN A 114 -10.80 9.19 -34.77
CA ASN A 114 -10.83 9.36 -36.21
C ASN A 114 -11.22 8.02 -36.84
N ASP A 115 -12.52 7.74 -36.90
CA ASP A 115 -13.07 6.58 -37.60
C ASP A 115 -12.98 6.83 -39.10
N ARG A 116 -11.75 6.81 -39.64
CA ARG A 116 -11.54 6.73 -41.10
C ARG A 116 -11.94 5.34 -41.54
N HIS A 117 -13.21 5.18 -41.92
CA HIS A 117 -13.62 4.15 -42.86
C HIS A 117 -12.77 4.30 -44.12
N PHE A 118 -11.83 3.37 -44.33
CA PHE A 118 -11.28 3.13 -45.65
C PHE A 118 -12.40 2.50 -46.47
N GLY A 119 -13.04 3.31 -47.32
CA GLY A 119 -13.94 2.81 -48.34
C GLY A 119 -13.16 1.92 -49.30
N GLU A 120 -13.55 0.65 -49.38
CA GLU A 120 -13.20 -0.22 -50.49
C GLU A 120 -13.93 0.29 -51.75
N ASN A 121 -13.15 0.50 -52.80
CA ASN A 121 -13.61 0.94 -54.11
C ASN A 121 -14.06 -0.28 -54.93
N PRO A 122 -15.15 -0.22 -55.72
CA PRO A 122 -15.46 -1.26 -56.70
C PRO A 122 -14.53 -1.21 -57.92
#